data_AF-A0A061P4N4-F1
#
_entry.id   AF-A0A061P4N4-F1
#
_cell.length_a   1.000
_cell.length_b   1.000
_cell.length_c   1.000
_cell.angle_alpha   90.00
_cell.angle_beta   90.00
_cell.angle_gamma   90.00
#
_symmetry.space_group_name_H-M   'P 1'
#
loop_
_entity.id
_entity.type
_entity.pdbx_description
1 polymer ?
#
loop_
_entity_poly.entity_id
_entity_poly.type
_entity_poly.pdbx_seq_one_letter_code
_entity_poly.pdbx_strand_id
1 'polypeptide(L)' 'MSDAPFEEVAAKSKEISEHLAKAGCTMNYAFMTLSLLALVVIPDIRLSDKGLVRIGEQGFEKVSLFVTD' A
#
# COMPACT_ATOMS: atom_id res chain seq x y z
N MET A 1 1.36 7.65 14.03
CA MET A 1 2.48 8.43 14.60
C MET A 1 2.90 7.76 15.90
N SER A 2 4.19 7.74 16.20
CA SER A 2 4.73 7.09 17.40
C SER A 2 5.39 8.14 18.30
N ASP A 3 5.28 7.95 19.61
CA ASP A 3 5.92 8.79 20.63
C ASP A 3 7.37 8.33 20.95
N ALA A 4 7.85 7.28 20.30
CA ALA A 4 9.20 6.77 20.49
C ALA A 4 10.27 7.66 19.81
N PRO A 5 11.54 7.60 20.27
CA PRO A 5 12.64 8.32 19.62
C PRO A 5 12.78 8.00 18.13
N PHE A 6 13.22 8.99 17.35
CA PHE A 6 13.37 8.88 15.90
C PHE A 6 14.21 7.66 15.49
N GLU A 7 15.33 7.44 16.17
CA GLU A 7 16.29 6.38 15.88
C GLU A 7 15.65 4.99 16.02
N GLU A 8 14.81 4.81 17.05
CA GLU A 8 14.10 3.56 17.29
C GLU A 8 13.07 3.28 16.20
N VAL A 9 12.28 4.30 15.83
CA VAL A 9 11.25 4.18 14.78
C VAL A 9 11.90 3.93 13.41
N ALA A 10 13.01 4.60 13.12
CA ALA A 10 13.76 4.41 11.89
C ALA A 10 14.34 2.98 11.79
N ALA A 11 14.92 2.47 12.89
CA ALA A 11 15.43 1.10 12.94
C ALA A 11 14.33 0.06 12.71
N LYS A 12 13.17 0.21 13.36
CA LYS A 12 12.01 -0.67 13.17
C LYS A 12 11.49 -0.65 11.73
N SER A 13 11.37 0.53 11.12
CA SER A 13 10.94 0.67 9.72
C SER A 13 11.90 -0.03 8.74
N LYS A 14 13.21 0.10 9.00
CA LYS A 14 14.25 -0.59 8.22
C LYS A 14 14.14 -2.11 8.37
N GLU A 15 13.94 -2.61 9.60
CA GLU A 15 13.81 -4.04 9.88
C GLU A 15 12.64 -4.68 9.11
N ILE A 16 11.48 -4.00 9.06
CA ILE A 16 10.32 -4.46 8.27
C ILE A 16 10.69 -4.59 6.79
N SER A 17 11.40 -3.59 6.25
CA SER A 17 11.83 -3.60 4.85
C SER A 17 12.78 -4.77 4.54
N GLU A 18 13.70 -5.08 5.46
CA GLU A 18 14.60 -6.24 5.34
C GLU A 18 13.86 -7.58 5.40
N HIS A 19 12.88 -7.71 6.29
CA HIS A 19 12.05 -8.92 6.39
C HIS A 19 11.19 -9.13 5.14
N LEU A 20 10.63 -8.07 4.57
CA LEU A 20 9.92 -8.14 3.28
C LEU A 20 10.83 -8.63 2.16
N ALA A 21 12.07 -8.14 2.09
CA ALA A 21 13.05 -8.61 1.12
C ALA A 21 13.38 -10.10 1.33
N LYS A 22 13.59 -10.53 2.58
CA LYS A 22 13.83 -11.95 2.94
C LYS A 22 12.65 -12.86 2.60
N ALA A 23 11.42 -12.34 2.66
CA ALA A 23 10.21 -13.05 2.24
C ALA A 23 10.05 -13.15 0.71
N GLY A 24 11.00 -12.60 -0.08
CA GLY A 24 10.99 -12.64 -1.54
C GLY A 24 10.27 -11.46 -2.18
N CYS A 25 9.93 -10.40 -1.44
CA CYS A 25 9.38 -9.20 -2.04
C CYS A 25 10.46 -8.46 -2.83
N THR A 26 10.28 -8.37 -4.15
CA THR A 26 11.20 -7.70 -5.07
C THR A 26 10.83 -6.23 -5.33
N MET A 27 9.73 -5.75 -4.75
CA MET A 27 9.23 -4.40 -4.96
C MET A 27 10.13 -3.36 -4.27
N ASN A 28 10.52 -2.32 -5.02
CA ASN A 28 11.25 -1.20 -4.44
C ASN A 28 10.39 -0.47 -3.39
N TYR A 29 10.99 -0.13 -2.24
CA TYR A 29 10.30 0.50 -1.12
C TYR A 29 8.99 -0.20 -0.70
N ALA A 30 8.98 -1.54 -0.72
CA ALA A 30 7.79 -2.36 -0.46
C ALA A 30 6.99 -1.92 0.77
N PHE A 31 7.64 -1.69 1.92
CA PHE A 31 6.96 -1.27 3.14
C PHE A 31 6.21 0.07 2.97
N MET A 32 6.83 1.04 2.30
CA MET A 32 6.21 2.33 2.02
C MET A 32 5.03 2.19 1.06
N THR A 33 5.21 1.44 -0.03
CA THR A 33 4.13 1.21 -1.02
C THR A 33 2.93 0.53 -0.38
N LEU A 34 3.14 -0.49 0.44
CA LEU A 34 2.07 -1.19 1.15
C LEU A 34 1.38 -0.28 2.17
N SER A 35 2.13 0.57 2.87
CA SER A 35 1.58 1.54 3.83
C SER A 35 0.66 2.57 3.17
N LEU A 36 0.90 2.86 1.89
CA LEU A 36 0.15 3.84 1.09
C LEU A 36 -0.85 3.20 0.12
N LEU A 37 -1.03 1.87 0.21
CA LEU A 37 -1.88 1.13 -0.73
C LEU A 37 -3.34 1.61 -0.73
N ALA A 38 -3.83 2.01 0.44
CA ALA A 38 -5.19 2.51 0.66
C ALA A 38 -5.41 4.00 0.30
N LEU A 39 -4.40 4.68 -0.26
CA LEU A 39 -4.56 6.06 -0.74
C LEU A 39 -5.29 6.09 -2.09
N VAL A 40 -6.62 6.11 -2.02
CA VAL A 40 -7.52 6.12 -3.19
C VAL A 40 -7.54 7.44 -3.98
N VAL A 41 -6.63 8.39 -3.73
CA VAL A 41 -6.66 9.72 -4.38
C VAL A 41 -5.76 9.82 -5.63
N ILE A 42 -5.06 8.75 -5.98
CA ILE A 42 -4.19 8.70 -7.17
C ILE A 42 -5.01 8.10 -8.32
N PRO A 43 -4.98 8.70 -9.53
CA PRO A 43 -5.59 8.09 -10.71
C PRO A 43 -5.16 6.63 -10.87
N ASP A 44 -6.04 5.78 -11.40
CA ASP A 44 -5.90 4.31 -11.55
C ASP A 44 -6.70 3.47 -10.53
N ILE A 45 -6.51 2.16 -10.56
CA ILE A 45 -7.14 1.20 -9.65
C ILE A 45 -6.34 1.15 -8.35
N ARG A 46 -7.05 1.29 -7.22
CA ARG A 46 -6.51 1.19 -5.87
C ARG A 46 -7.31 0.22 -5.03
N LEU A 47 -6.67 -0.35 -4.01
CA LEU A 47 -7.35 -1.14 -2.97
C LEU A 47 -7.84 -0.20 -1.87
N SER A 48 -9.07 -0.41 -1.41
CA SER A 48 -9.66 0.32 -0.28
C SER A 48 -10.21 -0.65 0.76
N ASP A 49 -10.67 -0.11 1.88
CA ASP A 49 -11.48 -0.83 2.89
C ASP A 49 -12.80 -1.39 2.33
N LYS A 50 -13.26 -0.90 1.16
CA LYS A 50 -14.50 -1.32 0.49
C LYS A 50 -14.27 -2.19 -0.74
N GLY A 51 -13.03 -2.64 -0.99
CA GLY A 51 -12.64 -3.45 -2.16
C GLY A 51 -11.80 -2.67 -3.19
N LEU A 52 -11.77 -3.14 -4.44
CA LEU A 52 -11.10 -2.44 -5.55
C LEU A 52 -11.92 -1.22 -5.96
N VAL A 53 -11.23 -0.10 -6.12
CA VAL A 53 -11.81 1.17 -6.54
C VAL A 53 -11.01 1.72 -7.71
N ARG A 54 -11.69 2.04 -8.81
CA ARG A 54 -11.12 2.78 -9.93
C ARG A 54 -11.35 4.27 -9.70
N ILE A 55 -10.31 5.07 -9.89
CA ILE A 55 -10.37 6.54 -9.77
C ILE A 55 -10.02 7.15 -11.13
N GLY A 56 -10.91 7.99 -11.64
CA GLY A 56 -10.73 8.70 -12.91
C GLY A 56 -11.52 10.00 -12.96
N GLU A 57 -11.66 10.59 -14.15
CA GLU A 57 -12.33 11.89 -14.35
C GLU A 57 -13.78 11.93 -13.85
N GLN A 58 -14.47 10.79 -13.90
CA GLN A 58 -15.87 10.64 -13.46
C GLN A 58 -16.01 10.35 -11.95
N GLY A 59 -14.90 10.33 -11.20
CA GLY A 59 -14.87 10.05 -9.77
C GLY A 59 -14.50 8.59 -9.44
N PHE A 60 -15.12 8.05 -8.40
CA PHE A 60 -14.81 6.74 -7.82
C PHE A 60 -15.82 5.68 -8.27
N GLU A 61 -15.32 4.53 -8.72
CA GLU A 61 -16.13 3.38 -9.14
C GLU A 61 -15.64 2.11 -8.43
N LYS A 62 -16.55 1.34 -7.83
CA LYS A 62 -16.20 0.01 -7.30
C LYS A 62 -16.09 -1.00 -8.43
N VAL A 63 -15.01 -1.76 -8.44
CA VAL A 63 -14.72 -2.76 -9.48
C VAL A 63 -14.85 -4.18 -8.92
N SER A 64 -15.31 -5.11 -9.76
CA SER A 64 -15.34 -6.54 -9.41
C SER A 64 -13.94 -7.07 -9.15
N LEU A 65 -13.81 -7.94 -8.15
CA LEU A 65 -12.57 -8.69 -7.88
C LEU A 65 -12.36 -9.83 -8.87
N PHE A 66 -13.43 -10.32 -9.48
CA PHE A 66 -13.41 -11.45 -10.39
C PHE A 66 -13.69 -10.99 -11.82
N VAL A 67 -12.89 -11.49 -12.75
CA VAL A 67 -13.21 -11.50 -14.18
C VAL A 67 -14.26 -12.57 -14.43
N THR A 68 -15.33 -12.22 -15.11
CA THR A 68 -16.27 -13.18 -15.69
C THR A 68 -15.70 -13.74 -16.99
N ASP A 69 -15.89 -15.04 -17.20
CA ASP A 69 -15.63 -15.72 -18.48
C ASP A 69 -16.49 -15.15 -19.63
#